data_AF-A0A1V4DIZ3-F1
#
_entry.id   AF-A0A1V4DIZ3-F1
#
_cell.length_a   1.000
_cell.length_b   1.000
_cell.length_c   1.000
_cell.angle_alpha   90.00
_cell.angle_beta   90.00
_cell.angle_gamma   90.00
#
_symmetry.space_group_name_H-M   'P 1'
#
loop_
_entity.id
_entity.type
_entity.pdbx_description
1 polymer ?
#
loop_
_entity_poly.entity_id
_entity_poly.type
_entity_poly.pdbx_seq_one_letter_code
_entity_poly.pdbx_strand_id
1 'polypeptide(L)'
;MSKKTIISLLICYLIVPFFKLITGQPITKIALSNGYFILSLGFLIVAGMIIVFSSGFFDRFQEQLHHLFHRRKNREKEEFTPFSTTFSFSPAYWLIVGVILAASSLLLIII
;
A
#
# COMPACT_ATOMS: atom_id res chain seq x y z
N MET A 1 8.21 13.56 -9.15
CA MET A 1 7.90 13.13 -7.76
C MET A 1 7.24 14.29 -7.03
N SER A 2 6.11 14.08 -6.35
CA SER A 2 5.38 15.17 -5.68
C SER A 2 6.11 15.65 -4.42
N LYS A 3 5.97 16.93 -4.04
CA LYS A 3 6.50 17.48 -2.78
C LYS A 3 6.08 16.63 -1.57
N LYS A 4 4.83 16.15 -1.59
CA LYS A 4 4.27 15.28 -0.53
C LYS A 4 5.04 13.95 -0.41
N THR A 5 5.41 13.35 -1.54
CA THR A 5 6.20 12.10 -1.58
C THR A 5 7.60 12.30 -1.01
N ILE A 6 8.25 13.43 -1.33
CA ILE A 6 9.59 13.77 -0.81
C ILE A 6 9.55 13.96 0.71
N ILE A 7 8.56 14.72 1.20
CA ILE A 7 8.39 14.95 2.65
C ILE A 7 8.12 13.62 3.38
N SER A 8 7.24 12.78 2.83
CA SER A 8 6.98 11.45 3.42
C SER A 8 8.24 10.60 3.50
N LEU A 9 9.06 10.58 2.45
CA LEU A 9 10.31 9.82 2.46
C LEU A 9 11.29 10.35 3.50
N LEU A 10 11.48 11.66 3.61
CA LEU A 10 12.31 12.27 4.64
C LEU A 10 11.86 11.86 6.05
N ILE A 11 10.55 11.91 6.30
CA ILE A 11 9.98 11.47 7.59
C ILE A 11 10.27 9.98 7.83
N CYS A 12 10.04 9.12 6.84
CA CYS A 12 10.31 7.68 6.95
C CYS A 12 11.80 7.37 7.17
N TYR A 13 12.71 8.15 6.57
CA TYR A 13 14.15 7.98 6.80
C TYR A 13 14.59 8.46 8.19
N LEU A 14 13.91 9.45 8.77
CA LEU A 14 14.24 9.95 10.11
C LEU A 14 13.59 9.13 11.23
N ILE A 15 12.40 8.57 11.01
CA ILE A 15 11.66 7.88 12.06
C ILE A 15 12.33 6.59 12.53
N VAL A 16 12.95 5.83 11.61
CA VAL A 16 13.65 4.58 11.95
C VAL A 16 14.85 4.81 12.88
N PRO A 17 15.84 5.66 12.54
CA PRO A 17 16.96 5.91 13.44
C PRO A 17 16.51 6.59 14.75
N PHE A 18 15.53 7.50 14.68
CA PHE A 18 14.99 8.14 15.89
C PHE A 18 14.31 7.14 16.84
N PHE A 19 13.52 6.21 16.31
CA PHE A 19 12.91 5.14 17.10
C PHE A 19 13.96 4.24 17.76
N LYS A 20 15.04 3.92 17.04
CA LYS A 20 16.17 3.14 17.59
C LYS A 20 16.90 3.90 18.70
N LEU A 21 17.10 5.21 18.53
CA LEU A 21 17.71 6.09 19.53
C LEU A 21 16.90 6.10 20.83
N ILE A 22 15.56 6.27 20.75
CA ILE A 22 14.68 6.27 21.92
C ILE A 22 14.65 4.92 22.62
N THR A 23 14.71 3.82 21.85
CA THR A 23 14.69 2.45 22.39
C THR A 23 16.05 1.96 22.89
N GLY A 24 17.10 2.79 22.82
CA GLY A 24 18.46 2.43 23.22
C GLY A 24 19.08 1.32 22.37
N GLN A 25 18.53 1.04 21.19
CA GLN A 25 19.01 -0.01 20.29
C GLN A 25 20.19 0.49 19.45
N PRO A 26 21.17 -0.37 19.14
CA PRO A 26 22.33 0.04 18.35
C PRO A 26 21.92 0.38 16.91
N ILE A 27 22.37 1.54 16.45
CA ILE A 27 22.20 2.02 15.07
C ILE A 27 23.23 1.30 14.19
N THR A 28 22.89 0.08 13.76
CA THR A 28 23.69 -0.71 12.82
C THR A 28 23.04 -0.73 11.44
N LYS A 29 23.84 -0.98 10.39
CA LYS A 29 23.34 -1.10 9.00
C LYS A 29 22.20 -2.12 8.89
N ILE A 30 22.35 -3.28 9.55
CA ILE A 30 21.35 -4.36 9.58
C ILE A 30 20.08 -3.89 10.29
N ALA A 31 20.21 -3.21 11.43
CA ALA A 31 19.05 -2.71 12.17
C ALA A 31 18.26 -1.64 11.38
N LEU A 32 18.95 -0.77 10.63
CA LEU A 32 18.33 0.21 9.75
C LEU A 32 17.66 -0.45 8.54
N SER A 33 18.36 -1.39 7.90
CA SER A 33 17.83 -2.14 6.76
C SER A 33 16.53 -2.86 7.13
N ASN A 34 16.51 -3.56 8.27
CA ASN A 34 15.31 -4.23 8.75
C ASN A 34 14.16 -3.24 9.04
N GLY A 35 14.48 -2.09 9.63
CA GLY A 35 13.48 -1.05 9.90
C GLY A 35 12.85 -0.48 8.61
N TYR A 36 13.67 -0.16 7.61
CA TYR A 36 13.18 0.31 6.31
C TYR A 36 12.43 -0.77 5.55
N PHE A 37 12.83 -2.04 5.66
CA PHE A 37 12.12 -3.17 5.06
C PHE A 37 10.71 -3.32 5.62
N ILE A 38 10.57 -3.30 6.95
CA ILE A 38 9.26 -3.43 7.61
C ILE A 38 8.34 -2.26 7.23
N LEU A 39 8.86 -1.03 7.21
CA LEU A 39 8.09 0.12 6.75
C LEU A 39 7.69 -0.01 5.29
N SER A 40 8.62 -0.41 4.41
CA SER A 40 8.35 -0.65 2.99
C SER A 40 7.20 -1.63 2.79
N LEU A 41 7.20 -2.76 3.52
CA LEU A 41 6.14 -3.76 3.45
C LEU A 41 4.77 -3.16 3.75
N GLY A 42 4.65 -2.32 4.79
CA GLY A 42 3.40 -1.63 5.10
C GLY A 42 2.89 -0.78 3.92
N PHE A 43 3.78 -0.01 3.28
CA PHE A 43 3.42 0.79 2.11
C PHE A 43 3.03 -0.08 0.90
N LEU A 44 3.79 -1.14 0.63
CA LEU A 44 3.55 -2.03 -0.51
C LEU A 44 2.25 -2.83 -0.34
N ILE A 45 1.90 -3.25 0.88
CA ILE A 45 0.62 -3.92 1.16
C ILE A 45 -0.53 -2.96 0.85
N VAL A 46 -0.48 -1.72 1.37
CA VAL A 46 -1.53 -0.72 1.09
C VAL A 46 -1.62 -0.44 -0.41
N ALA A 47 -0.48 -0.30 -1.08
CA ALA A 47 -0.44 -0.09 -2.52
C ALA A 47 -1.07 -1.25 -3.29
N GLY A 48 -0.73 -2.49 -2.93
CA GLY A 48 -1.30 -3.70 -3.53
C GLY A 48 -2.81 -3.78 -3.33
N MET A 49 -3.31 -3.46 -2.13
CA MET A 49 -4.74 -3.40 -1.88
C MET A 49 -5.42 -2.36 -2.78
N ILE A 50 -4.87 -1.14 -2.88
CA ILE A 50 -5.42 -0.10 -3.76
C ILE A 50 -5.44 -0.55 -5.23
N ILE A 51 -4.41 -1.25 -5.69
CA ILE A 51 -4.36 -1.80 -7.06
C ILE A 51 -5.48 -2.83 -7.25
N VAL A 52 -5.66 -3.75 -6.31
CA VAL A 52 -6.73 -4.75 -6.38
C VAL A 52 -8.11 -4.08 -6.38
N PHE A 53 -8.36 -3.11 -5.50
CA PHE A 53 -9.62 -2.37 -5.44
C PHE A 53 -9.89 -1.54 -6.71
N SER A 54 -8.87 -0.86 -7.24
CA SER A 54 -9.02 -0.03 -8.44
C SER A 54 -9.08 -0.82 -9.75
N SER A 55 -8.60 -2.07 -9.76
CA SER A 55 -8.61 -2.94 -10.96
C SER A 55 -9.99 -3.44 -11.39
N GLY A 56 -11.04 -3.22 -10.59
CA GLY A 56 -12.38 -3.77 -10.83
C GLY A 56 -12.50 -5.26 -10.44
N PHE A 57 -11.54 -5.83 -9.71
CA PHE A 57 -11.64 -7.18 -9.14
C PHE A 57 -12.92 -7.35 -8.32
N PHE A 58 -13.20 -6.40 -7.44
CA PHE A 58 -14.40 -6.43 -6.60
C PHE A 58 -15.69 -6.15 -7.38
N ASP A 59 -15.63 -5.37 -8.47
CA ASP A 59 -16.79 -5.17 -9.33
C ASP A 59 -17.20 -6.50 -9.99
N ARG A 60 -16.23 -7.26 -10.51
CA ARG A 60 -16.49 -8.60 -11.07
C ARG A 60 -16.98 -9.58 -10.02
N PHE A 61 -16.44 -9.51 -8.80
CA PHE A 61 -16.92 -10.33 -7.70
C PHE A 61 -18.37 -10.00 -7.33
N GLN A 62 -18.71 -8.72 -7.32
CA GLN A 62 -20.07 -8.24 -7.05
C GLN A 62 -21.03 -8.61 -8.18
N GLU A 63 -20.64 -8.47 -9.45
CA GLU A 63 -21.43 -8.94 -10.61
C GLU A 63 -21.71 -10.44 -10.51
N GLN A 64 -20.70 -11.25 -10.18
CA GLN A 64 -20.87 -12.70 -10.03
C GLN A 64 -21.82 -13.05 -8.88
N LEU A 65 -21.70 -12.39 -7.73
CA LEU A 65 -22.63 -12.59 -6.62
C LEU A 65 -24.05 -12.13 -6.96
N HIS A 66 -24.19 -10.99 -7.61
CA HIS A 66 -25.47 -10.44 -8.04
C HIS A 66 -26.16 -11.40 -9.03
N HIS A 67 -25.44 -11.93 -10.03
CA HIS A 67 -25.98 -12.94 -10.95
C HIS A 67 -26.41 -14.23 -10.23
N LEU A 68 -25.70 -14.67 -9.20
CA LEU A 68 -26.05 -15.86 -8.41
C LEU A 68 -27.28 -15.62 -7.51
N PHE A 69 -27.42 -14.43 -6.92
CA PHE A 69 -28.55 -14.07 -6.06
C PHE A 69 -29.83 -13.73 -6.86
N HIS A 70 -29.71 -13.05 -8.01
CA HIS A 70 -30.87 -12.73 -8.86
C HIS A 70 -31.39 -13.93 -9.65
N ARG A 71 -30.57 -14.97 -9.90
CA ARG A 71 -31.09 -16.26 -10.37
C ARG A 71 -32.09 -16.90 -9.39
N ARG A 72 -32.09 -16.53 -8.10
CA ARG A 72 -33.04 -17.02 -7.09
C ARG A 72 -34.24 -16.10 -6.84
N LYS A 73 -34.25 -14.86 -7.32
CA LYS A 73 -35.29 -13.88 -6.97
C LYS A 73 -35.56 -12.94 -8.15
N ASN A 74 -36.73 -13.11 -8.79
CA ASN A 74 -37.30 -12.18 -9.77
C ASN A 74 -37.57 -10.81 -9.11
N ARG A 75 -36.52 -10.03 -8.84
CA ARG A 75 -36.64 -8.66 -8.33
C ARG A 75 -35.82 -7.71 -9.19
N GLU A 76 -36.41 -6.54 -9.40
CA GLU A 76 -35.97 -5.42 -10.22
C GLU A 76 -34.49 -5.09 -10.01
N LYS A 77 -33.84 -4.67 -11.10
CA LYS A 77 -32.44 -4.28 -11.15
C LYS A 77 -32.20 -3.11 -10.20
N GLU A 78 -31.62 -3.37 -9.03
CA GLU A 78 -31.06 -2.32 -8.19
C GLU A 78 -29.88 -1.67 -8.93
N GLU A 79 -29.79 -0.33 -8.89
CA GLU A 79 -28.76 0.44 -9.57
C GLU A 79 -27.36 0.04 -9.06
N PHE A 80 -26.63 -0.69 -9.91
CA PHE A 80 -25.27 -1.13 -9.64
C PHE A 80 -24.31 0.07 -9.70
N THR A 81 -23.80 0.49 -8.55
CA THR A 81 -22.71 1.47 -8.46
C THR A 81 -21.39 0.71 -8.30
N PRO A 82 -20.52 0.64 -9.32
CA PRO A 82 -19.26 -0.08 -9.25
C PRO A 82 -18.27 0.59 -8.27
N PHE A 83 -17.65 -0.21 -7.42
CA PHE A 83 -16.66 0.26 -6.43
C PHE A 83 -15.43 0.90 -7.09
N SER A 84 -15.06 0.46 -8.30
CA SER A 84 -13.95 1.08 -9.06
C SER A 84 -14.17 2.56 -9.37
N THR A 85 -15.42 3.01 -9.49
CA THR A 85 -15.72 4.43 -9.79
C THR A 85 -15.64 5.33 -8.56
N THR A 86 -15.89 4.78 -7.37
CA THR A 86 -15.78 5.52 -6.09
C THR A 86 -14.34 5.57 -5.59
N PHE A 87 -13.52 4.57 -5.91
CA PHE A 87 -12.17 4.43 -5.40
C PHE A 87 -11.09 4.93 -6.39
N SER A 88 -11.04 6.25 -6.62
CA SER A 88 -10.05 6.91 -7.50
C SER A 88 -8.68 7.14 -6.85
N PHE A 89 -8.35 6.41 -5.79
CA PHE A 89 -7.05 6.56 -5.12
C PHE A 89 -5.92 6.02 -6.00
N SER A 90 -4.97 6.90 -6.35
CA SER A 90 -3.79 6.48 -7.10
C SER A 90 -2.84 5.65 -6.21
N PRO A 91 -2.51 4.40 -6.60
CA PRO A 91 -1.55 3.58 -5.85
C PRO A 91 -0.12 4.10 -6.00
N ALA A 92 0.14 5.02 -6.95
CA ALA A 92 1.48 5.47 -7.29
C ALA A 92 2.23 6.07 -6.10
N TYR A 93 1.56 6.84 -5.23
CA TYR A 93 2.19 7.37 -4.03
C TYR A 93 2.71 6.25 -3.12
N TRP A 94 1.86 5.28 -2.79
CA TRP A 94 2.18 4.18 -1.89
C TRP A 94 3.25 3.26 -2.48
N LEU A 95 3.15 2.97 -3.79
CA LEU A 95 4.16 2.21 -4.54
C LEU A 95 5.51 2.90 -4.54
N ILE A 96 5.58 4.19 -4.92
CA ILE A 96 6.86 4.91 -5.04
C ILE A 96 7.57 4.96 -3.68
N VAL A 97 6.85 5.30 -2.61
CA VAL A 97 7.43 5.33 -1.25
C VAL A 97 7.89 3.94 -0.84
N GLY A 98 7.03 2.92 -0.99
CA GLY A 98 7.36 1.54 -0.63
C GLY A 98 8.57 1.00 -1.36
N VAL A 99 8.65 1.16 -2.69
CA VAL A 99 9.76 0.69 -3.52
C VAL A 99 11.08 1.38 -3.15
N ILE A 100 11.05 2.70 -2.91
CA ILE A 100 12.26 3.43 -2.51
C ILE A 100 12.79 2.94 -1.16
N LEU A 101 11.90 2.69 -0.18
CA LEU A 101 12.27 2.14 1.12
C LEU A 101 12.78 0.69 1.03
N ALA A 102 12.20 -0.14 0.13
CA ALA A 102 12.71 -1.49 -0.13
C ALA A 102 14.11 -1.44 -0.76
N ALA A 103 14.29 -0.58 -1.76
CA ALA A 103 15.58 -0.44 -2.44
C ALA A 103 16.67 0.05 -1.47
N SER A 104 16.39 1.03 -0.61
CA SER A 104 17.35 1.50 0.40
C SER A 104 17.64 0.46 1.46
N SER A 105 16.65 -0.33 1.88
CA SER A 105 16.85 -1.49 2.74
C SER A 105 17.83 -2.50 2.14
N LEU A 106 17.65 -2.87 0.87
CA LEU A 106 18.54 -3.82 0.17
C LEU A 106 19.95 -3.25 -0.02
N LEU A 107 20.08 -1.97 -0.39
CA LEU A 107 21.37 -1.31 -0.54
C LEU A 107 22.19 -1.33 0.76
N LEU A 108 21.53 -1.15 1.90
CA LEU A 108 22.20 -1.20 3.22
C LEU A 108 22.72 -2.59 3.61
N ILE A 109 22.21 -3.66 3.01
CA ILE A 109 22.69 -5.02 3.24
C ILE A 109 23.92 -5.30 2.36
N ILE A 110 23.90 -4.79 1.12
CA ILE A 110 24.93 -5.05 0.12
C ILE A 110 26.22 -4.26 0.40
N ILE A 111 26.12 -3.07 1.00
CA ILE A 111 27.24 -2.14 1.27
C ILE A 111 27.70 -2.25 2.72
#